data_AF-A0A7W1Q771-F1
#
_entry.id   AF-A0A7W1Q771-F1
#
_cell.length_a   1.000
_cell.length_b   1.000
_cell.length_c   1.000
_cell.angle_alpha   90.00
_cell.angle_beta   90.00
_cell.angle_gamma   90.00
#
_symmetry.space_group_name_H-M   'P 1'
#
loop_
_entity.id
_entity.type
_entity.pdbx_description
1 polymer ?
#
loop_
_entity_poly.entity_id
_entity_poly.type
_entity_poly.pdbx_seq_one_letter_code
_entity_poly.pdbx_strand_id
1 'polypeptide(L)'
;MFDDRVPQAKGVDRDEALAELTRRYFTARGPATLKDYVRWSSLTTADARRGLAMVESRLEQEVVDGRTYWFAESPPRAKAASAVIDLVQGYDECIMSYSESKDVLLEPLATAAVPGDAIVFTHAVLLDGRLIGHWRPVHGKNRGTVETSLCRPLDQAEARALDRSVERYGRFLGVPAAIGGTSASRPT
;
A
#
# COMPACT_ATOMS: atom_id res chain seq x y z
N MET A 1 2.28 -21.82 26.01
CA MET A 1 1.77 -20.44 26.12
C MET A 1 2.69 -19.51 25.32
N PHE A 2 2.40 -18.21 25.18
CA PHE A 2 3.28 -17.26 24.47
C PHE A 2 4.70 -17.29 25.04
N ASP A 3 4.84 -17.27 26.37
CA ASP A 3 6.13 -17.23 27.07
C ASP A 3 7.02 -18.45 26.84
N ASP A 4 6.46 -19.59 26.42
CA ASP A 4 7.23 -20.80 26.09
C ASP A 4 7.79 -20.77 24.66
N ARG A 5 7.34 -19.80 23.83
CA ARG A 5 7.66 -19.73 22.40
C ARG A 5 8.51 -18.52 22.01
N VAL A 6 8.66 -17.54 22.89
CA VAL A 6 9.41 -16.30 22.61
C VAL A 6 10.38 -16.02 23.76
N PRO A 7 11.64 -15.60 23.46
CA PRO A 7 12.56 -15.17 24.50
C PRO A 7 11.96 -14.03 25.33
N GLN A 8 12.23 -14.05 26.63
CA GLN A 8 11.81 -12.99 27.55
C GLN A 8 12.43 -11.66 27.13
N ALA A 9 11.59 -10.69 26.76
CA ALA A 9 12.00 -9.34 26.43
C ALA A 9 11.99 -8.45 27.68
N LYS A 10 12.85 -7.42 27.71
CA LYS A 10 12.75 -6.38 28.73
C LYS A 10 11.42 -5.64 28.57
N GLY A 11 10.74 -5.39 29.69
CA GLY A 11 9.58 -4.49 29.71
C GLY A 11 9.97 -3.10 29.24
N VAL A 12 9.12 -2.49 28.42
CA VAL A 12 9.29 -1.12 27.92
C VAL A 12 8.27 -0.25 28.64
N ASP A 13 8.68 0.93 29.11
CA ASP A 13 7.73 1.88 29.69
C ASP A 13 6.67 2.30 28.66
N ARG A 14 5.46 2.63 29.11
CA ARG A 14 4.36 2.97 28.20
C ARG A 14 4.72 4.13 27.27
N ASP A 15 5.35 5.18 27.78
CA ASP A 15 5.70 6.35 26.98
C ASP A 15 6.81 6.03 25.98
N GLU A 16 7.79 5.24 26.40
CA GLU A 16 8.85 4.75 25.52
C GLU A 16 8.28 3.91 24.38
N ALA A 17 7.31 3.03 24.68
CA ALA A 17 6.63 2.23 23.67
C ALA A 17 5.80 3.08 22.69
N LEU A 18 5.08 4.10 23.19
CA LEU A 18 4.32 5.03 22.35
C LEU A 18 5.24 5.84 21.44
N ALA A 19 6.33 6.39 21.97
CA ALA A 19 7.31 7.14 21.19
C ALA A 19 7.92 6.27 20.08
N GLU A 20 8.38 5.07 20.43
CA GLU A 20 9.04 4.18 19.47
C GLU A 20 8.07 3.68 18.39
N LEU A 21 6.84 3.31 18.75
CA LEU A 21 5.84 2.91 17.76
C LEU A 21 5.52 4.05 16.79
N THR A 22 5.35 5.27 17.32
CA THR A 22 5.01 6.45 16.52
C THR A 22 6.14 6.78 15.53
N ARG A 23 7.39 6.79 16.02
CA ARG A 23 8.57 7.03 15.20
C ARG A 23 8.68 5.98 14.08
N ARG A 24 8.55 4.70 14.41
CA ARG A 24 8.62 3.61 13.42
C ARG A 24 7.53 3.72 12.37
N TYR A 25 6.31 4.06 12.78
CA TYR A 25 5.19 4.23 11.88
C TYR A 25 5.47 5.30 10.82
N PHE A 26 5.75 6.54 11.24
CA PHE A 26 5.97 7.65 10.30
C PHE A 26 7.29 7.55 9.52
N THR A 27 8.29 6.83 10.04
CA THR A 27 9.52 6.53 9.28
C THR A 27 9.27 5.54 8.15
N ALA A 28 8.47 4.49 8.40
CA ALA A 28 8.25 3.42 7.42
C ALA A 28 7.09 3.72 6.46
N ARG A 29 6.11 4.51 6.89
CA ARG A 29 4.82 4.71 6.21
C ARG A 29 4.48 6.17 5.93
N GLY A 30 5.33 7.11 6.37
CA GLY A 30 5.16 8.51 6.00
C GLY A 30 5.35 8.72 4.49
N PRO A 31 4.69 9.71 3.87
CA PRO A 31 3.77 10.68 4.48
C PRO A 31 2.43 10.08 4.90
N ALA A 32 2.00 10.32 6.15
CA ALA A 32 0.73 9.81 6.69
C ALA A 32 0.10 10.79 7.68
N THR A 33 -1.22 10.76 7.86
CA THR A 33 -1.87 11.61 8.87
C THR A 33 -1.90 10.95 10.24
N LEU A 34 -2.14 11.74 11.29
CA LEU A 34 -2.38 11.20 12.63
C LEU A 34 -3.57 10.23 12.66
N LYS A 35 -4.59 10.46 11.82
CA LYS A 35 -5.79 9.62 11.77
C LYS A 35 -5.49 8.25 11.15
N ASP A 36 -4.60 8.20 10.16
CA ASP A 36 -4.08 6.95 9.63
C ASP A 36 -3.36 6.16 10.72
N TYR A 37 -2.49 6.83 11.47
CA TYR A 37 -1.76 6.19 12.57
C TYR A 37 -2.69 5.65 13.66
N VAL A 38 -3.72 6.42 14.05
CA VAL A 38 -4.74 5.97 15.02
C VAL A 38 -5.47 4.74 14.50
N ARG A 39 -5.89 4.73 13.23
CA ARG A 39 -6.59 3.57 12.66
C ARG A 39 -5.68 2.34 12.59
N TRP A 40 -4.43 2.51 12.17
CA TRP A 40 -3.48 1.41 12.03
C TRP A 40 -3.08 0.81 13.37
N SER A 41 -2.75 1.65 14.36
CA SER A 41 -2.27 1.21 15.67
C SER A 41 -3.38 0.75 16.61
N SER A 42 -4.63 1.13 16.33
CA SER A 42 -5.76 0.98 17.26
C SER A 42 -5.56 1.67 18.61
N LEU A 43 -4.60 2.60 18.71
CA LEU A 43 -4.40 3.43 19.89
C LEU A 43 -5.54 4.42 20.06
N THR A 44 -5.74 4.89 21.29
CA THR A 44 -6.57 6.07 21.49
C THR A 44 -5.94 7.28 20.81
N THR A 45 -6.76 8.23 20.34
CA THR A 45 -6.25 9.49 19.79
C THR A 45 -5.33 10.22 20.78
N ALA A 46 -5.60 10.10 22.09
CA ALA A 46 -4.77 10.71 23.13
C ALA A 46 -3.37 10.08 23.19
N ASP A 47 -3.27 8.75 23.20
CA ASP A 47 -1.99 8.03 23.18
C ASP A 47 -1.21 8.33 21.89
N ALA A 48 -1.89 8.35 20.73
CA ALA A 48 -1.25 8.65 19.45
C ALA A 48 -0.70 10.08 19.39
N ARG A 49 -1.44 11.08 19.91
CA ARG A 49 -0.97 12.46 20.03
C ARG A 49 0.22 12.58 20.98
N ARG A 50 0.18 11.87 22.11
CA ARG A 50 1.29 11.83 23.07
C ARG A 50 2.55 11.27 22.41
N GLY A 51 2.42 10.13 21.73
CA GLY A 51 3.50 9.51 20.94
C GLY A 51 4.11 10.47 19.92
N LEU A 52 3.25 11.15 19.16
CA LEU A 52 3.67 12.11 18.14
C LEU A 52 4.43 13.30 18.74
N ALA A 53 3.91 13.91 19.81
CA ALA A 53 4.57 15.02 20.49
C ALA A 53 5.98 14.65 21.02
N MET A 54 6.20 13.39 21.41
CA MET A 54 7.51 12.92 21.87
C MET A 54 8.55 12.80 20.74
N VAL A 55 8.11 12.70 19.48
CA VAL A 55 9.01 12.41 18.34
C VAL A 55 8.89 13.41 17.19
N GLU A 56 8.04 14.43 17.30
CA GLU A 56 7.77 15.41 16.24
C GLU A 56 9.05 16.13 15.78
N SER A 57 10.01 16.38 16.66
CA SER A 57 11.29 17.01 16.32
C SER A 57 12.19 16.14 15.44
N ARG A 58 11.85 14.86 15.26
CA ARG A 58 12.54 13.90 14.38
C ARG A 58 11.77 13.62 13.09
N LEU A 59 10.65 14.30 12.89
CA LEU A 59 9.78 14.14 11.74
C LEU A 59 9.62 15.49 11.05
N GLU A 60 9.41 15.42 9.75
CA GLU A 60 8.92 16.54 8.96
C GLU A 60 7.40 16.47 8.86
N GLN A 61 6.80 17.62 8.58
CA GLN A 61 5.38 17.71 8.29
C GLN A 61 5.09 18.62 7.11
N GLU A 62 4.05 18.28 6.36
CA GLU A 62 3.51 19.09 5.28
C GLU A 62 1.98 19.16 5.38
N VAL A 63 1.41 20.30 4.99
CA VAL A 63 -0.06 20.48 4.95
C VAL A 63 -0.50 20.49 3.49
N VAL A 64 -1.29 19.50 3.11
CA VAL A 64 -1.87 19.37 1.76
C VAL A 64 -3.37 19.21 1.90
N ASP A 65 -4.13 20.07 1.20
CA ASP A 65 -5.60 20.09 1.24
C ASP A 65 -6.19 20.10 2.66
N GLY A 66 -5.55 20.84 3.56
CA GLY A 66 -5.96 20.98 4.96
C GLY A 66 -5.64 19.77 5.85
N ARG A 67 -4.90 18.77 5.36
CA ARG A 67 -4.47 17.59 6.13
C ARG A 67 -2.98 17.69 6.42
N THR A 68 -2.60 17.43 7.67
CA THR A 68 -1.19 17.38 8.08
C THR A 68 -0.64 15.97 7.88
N TYR A 69 0.38 15.85 7.04
CA TYR A 69 1.12 14.64 6.78
C TYR A 69 2.45 14.68 7.52
N TRP A 70 2.80 13.59 8.18
CA TRP A 70 4.05 13.42 8.90
C TRP A 70 4.90 12.34 8.22
N PHE A 71 6.20 12.58 8.12
CA PHE A 71 7.16 11.65 7.52
C PHE A 71 8.56 11.86 8.10
N ALA A 72 9.40 10.84 8.03
CA ALA A 72 10.83 11.04 8.21
C ALA A 72 11.44 11.65 6.94
N GLU A 73 12.49 12.45 7.09
CA GLU A 73 13.30 12.92 5.96
C GLU A 73 13.67 11.71 5.08
N SER A 74 13.28 11.75 3.82
CA SER A 74 13.49 10.65 2.89
C SER A 74 14.24 11.18 1.67
N PRO A 75 15.28 10.48 1.20
CA PRO A 75 16.03 10.93 0.05
C PRO A 75 15.09 11.03 -1.17
N PRO A 76 15.32 12.00 -2.06
CA PRO A 76 14.51 12.13 -3.27
C PRO A 76 14.47 10.80 -4.01
N ARG A 77 13.27 10.24 -4.19
CA ARG A 77 13.12 8.98 -4.91
C ARG A 77 13.52 9.22 -6.37
N ALA A 78 14.56 8.52 -6.83
CA ALA A 78 14.93 8.55 -8.24
C ALA A 78 13.71 8.13 -9.06
N LYS A 79 13.34 8.95 -10.05
CA LYS A 79 12.26 8.60 -10.97
C LYS A 79 12.70 7.34 -11.71
N ALA A 80 11.86 6.30 -11.68
CA ALA A 80 12.16 5.08 -12.41
C ALA A 80 12.33 5.41 -13.89
N ALA A 81 13.32 4.80 -14.54
CA ALA A 81 13.57 4.98 -15.96
C ALA A 81 12.43 4.43 -16.84
N SER A 82 11.55 3.61 -16.26
CA SER A 82 10.38 3.01 -16.91
C SER A 82 9.27 2.78 -15.90
N ALA A 83 8.03 2.67 -16.39
CA ALA A 83 6.86 2.28 -15.60
C ALA A 83 7.12 1.02 -14.75
N VAL A 84 6.66 1.07 -13.50
CA VAL A 84 6.66 -0.04 -12.55
C VAL A 84 5.22 -0.42 -12.24
N ILE A 85 4.90 -1.70 -12.42
CA ILE A 85 3.64 -2.27 -11.95
C ILE A 85 3.91 -3.16 -10.74
N ASP A 86 3.07 -3.04 -9.71
CA ASP A 86 3.09 -3.93 -8.55
C ASP A 86 1.73 -4.63 -8.41
N LEU A 87 1.77 -5.95 -8.29
CA LEU A 87 0.62 -6.80 -7.99
C LEU A 87 0.52 -6.96 -6.47
N VAL A 88 -0.25 -6.09 -5.84
CA VAL A 88 -0.32 -5.95 -4.38
C VAL A 88 -1.51 -6.73 -3.83
N GLN A 89 -1.29 -7.50 -2.78
CA GLN A 89 -2.36 -8.27 -2.13
C GLN A 89 -3.36 -7.36 -1.41
N GLY A 90 -4.63 -7.75 -1.33
CA GLY A 90 -5.67 -6.86 -0.81
C GLY A 90 -5.55 -6.50 0.67
N TYR A 91 -4.89 -7.36 1.45
CA TYR A 91 -4.59 -7.11 2.87
C TYR A 91 -3.17 -6.60 3.10
N ASP A 92 -2.47 -6.22 2.03
CA ASP A 92 -1.15 -5.63 2.15
C ASP A 92 -1.20 -4.33 2.94
N GLU A 93 -0.12 -4.04 3.66
CA GLU A 93 -0.02 -2.86 4.51
C GLU A 93 -0.17 -1.56 3.73
N CYS A 94 0.26 -1.49 2.47
CA CYS A 94 0.10 -0.27 1.67
C CYS A 94 -1.38 0.00 1.31
N ILE A 95 -2.24 -1.03 1.36
CA ILE A 95 -3.69 -0.91 1.11
C ILE A 95 -4.48 -0.71 2.41
N MET A 96 -4.00 -1.30 3.50
CA MET A 96 -4.73 -1.38 4.78
C MET A 96 -4.31 -0.31 5.80
N SER A 97 -3.11 0.27 5.70
CA SER A 97 -2.58 1.19 6.72
C SER A 97 -3.13 2.60 6.63
N TYR A 98 -3.70 3.01 5.49
CA TYR A 98 -4.17 4.37 5.26
C TYR A 98 -5.70 4.46 5.30
N SER A 99 -6.19 5.53 5.92
CA SER A 99 -7.59 5.76 6.20
C SER A 99 -8.10 7.05 5.56
N GLU A 100 -7.57 8.17 6.01
CA GLU A 100 -7.93 9.51 5.59
C GLU A 100 -7.14 9.92 4.36
N SER A 101 -5.90 9.43 4.23
CA SER A 101 -5.02 9.68 3.08
C SER A 101 -5.13 8.63 1.98
N LYS A 102 -6.08 7.70 2.08
CA LYS A 102 -6.20 6.59 1.11
C LYS A 102 -6.48 7.09 -0.31
N ASP A 103 -7.09 8.26 -0.45
CA ASP A 103 -7.31 8.95 -1.71
C ASP A 103 -6.02 9.36 -2.41
N VAL A 104 -4.91 9.59 -1.69
CA VAL A 104 -3.59 9.89 -2.29
C VAL A 104 -3.07 8.72 -3.14
N LEU A 105 -3.45 7.48 -2.79
CA LEU A 105 -3.13 6.29 -3.57
C LEU A 105 -3.96 6.16 -4.84
N LEU A 106 -5.08 6.89 -4.94
CA LEU A 106 -5.98 6.79 -6.08
C LEU A 106 -5.49 7.68 -7.21
N GLU A 107 -5.40 7.12 -8.41
CA GLU A 107 -5.26 7.93 -9.62
C GLU A 107 -6.59 8.68 -9.83
N PRO A 108 -6.60 9.98 -10.16
CA PRO A 108 -7.85 10.75 -10.32
C PRO A 108 -8.92 10.09 -11.20
N LEU A 109 -8.54 9.34 -12.25
CA LEU A 109 -9.45 8.58 -13.12
C LEU A 109 -9.91 7.26 -12.50
N ALA A 110 -9.19 6.69 -11.53
CA ALA A 110 -9.62 5.49 -10.80
C ALA A 110 -10.87 5.73 -9.95
N THR A 111 -11.12 6.98 -9.52
CA THR A 111 -12.32 7.38 -8.79
C THR A 111 -13.61 7.26 -9.61
N ALA A 112 -13.53 7.43 -10.95
CA ALA A 112 -14.67 7.34 -11.85
C ALA A 112 -14.95 5.91 -12.34
N ALA A 113 -13.95 5.03 -12.26
CA ALA A 113 -14.00 3.66 -12.77
C ALA A 113 -14.58 2.62 -11.80
N VAL A 114 -15.00 3.04 -10.60
CA VAL A 114 -15.71 2.15 -9.67
C VAL A 114 -17.18 2.55 -9.55
N PRO A 115 -18.02 2.33 -10.59
CA PRO A 115 -19.46 2.26 -10.40
C PRO A 115 -19.78 1.22 -9.32
N GLY A 116 -20.71 1.57 -8.44
CA GLY A 116 -21.35 0.60 -7.56
C GLY A 116 -21.82 -0.62 -8.37
N ASP A 117 -21.51 -1.79 -7.84
CA ASP A 117 -22.07 -3.11 -8.18
C ASP A 117 -21.26 -4.11 -9.05
N ALA A 118 -20.03 -3.83 -9.51
CA ALA A 118 -19.30 -4.88 -10.30
C ALA A 118 -17.75 -4.91 -10.31
N ILE A 119 -17.05 -4.63 -9.21
CA ILE A 119 -15.61 -4.97 -9.12
C ILE A 119 -15.32 -5.80 -7.86
N VAL A 120 -15.30 -7.13 -8.03
CA VAL A 120 -14.90 -8.09 -6.99
C VAL A 120 -13.45 -8.49 -7.21
N PHE A 121 -12.48 -7.60 -6.94
CA PHE A 121 -11.09 -8.04 -6.73
C PHE A 121 -10.43 -7.26 -5.59
N THR A 122 -10.18 -7.96 -4.47
CA THR A 122 -9.59 -7.41 -3.25
C THR A 122 -8.16 -6.93 -3.45
N HIS A 123 -7.41 -7.50 -4.39
CA HIS A 123 -6.00 -7.19 -4.65
C HIS A 123 -5.85 -6.00 -5.61
N ALA A 124 -4.81 -5.20 -5.42
CA ALA A 124 -4.58 -3.94 -6.10
C ALA A 124 -3.48 -4.06 -7.18
N VAL A 125 -3.69 -3.38 -8.31
CA VAL A 125 -2.64 -3.14 -9.31
C VAL A 125 -2.18 -1.70 -9.14
N LEU A 126 -0.92 -1.52 -8.76
CA LEU A 126 -0.32 -0.20 -8.62
C LEU A 126 0.58 0.09 -9.82
N LEU A 127 0.46 1.27 -10.42
CA LEU A 127 1.38 1.84 -11.40
C LEU A 127 2.14 2.97 -10.74
N ASP A 128 3.46 2.82 -10.61
CA ASP A 128 4.34 3.79 -9.95
C ASP A 128 3.82 4.22 -8.55
N GLY A 129 3.19 3.27 -7.84
CA GLY A 129 2.60 3.48 -6.51
C GLY A 129 1.16 3.99 -6.49
N ARG A 130 0.53 4.23 -7.65
CA ARG A 130 -0.88 4.66 -7.76
C ARG A 130 -1.79 3.53 -8.19
N LEU A 131 -2.96 3.41 -7.57
CA LEU A 131 -3.97 2.41 -7.90
C LEU A 131 -4.54 2.66 -9.30
N ILE A 132 -4.37 1.69 -10.20
CA ILE A 132 -4.91 1.73 -11.57
C ILE A 132 -5.89 0.58 -11.85
N GLY A 133 -6.22 -0.22 -10.84
CA GLY A 133 -7.13 -1.33 -10.99
C GLY A 133 -6.89 -2.43 -9.96
N HIS A 134 -7.44 -3.59 -10.27
CA HIS A 134 -7.43 -4.74 -9.39
C HIS A 134 -7.00 -6.00 -10.13
N TRP A 135 -6.55 -7.00 -9.38
CA TRP A 135 -6.18 -8.28 -9.95
C TRP A 135 -6.63 -9.45 -9.07
N ARG A 136 -6.57 -10.65 -9.64
CA ARG A 136 -6.65 -11.89 -8.89
C ARG A 136 -5.76 -12.98 -9.47
N PRO A 137 -5.32 -13.92 -8.63
CA PRO A 137 -4.84 -15.19 -9.13
C PRO A 137 -6.01 -16.07 -9.59
N VAL A 138 -5.81 -16.79 -10.68
CA VAL A 138 -6.67 -17.88 -11.13
C VAL A 138 -5.87 -19.18 -11.01
N HIS A 139 -6.35 -20.08 -10.15
CA HIS A 139 -5.67 -21.32 -9.84
C HIS A 139 -5.75 -22.30 -11.02
N GLY A 140 -4.61 -22.63 -11.62
CA GLY A 140 -4.45 -23.69 -12.60
C GLY A 140 -3.54 -24.80 -12.08
N LYS A 141 -3.67 -26.02 -12.63
CA LYS A 141 -2.95 -27.20 -12.12
C LYS A 141 -1.42 -27.10 -12.16
N ASN A 142 -0.82 -26.31 -13.06
CA ASN A 142 0.64 -26.19 -13.25
C ASN A 142 1.08 -24.82 -13.82
N ARG A 143 0.25 -23.79 -13.70
CA ARG A 143 0.55 -22.45 -14.23
C ARG A 143 -0.19 -21.41 -13.39
N GLY A 144 0.51 -20.35 -12.99
CA GLY A 144 -0.12 -19.18 -12.40
C GLY A 144 -0.85 -18.40 -13.49
N THR A 145 -2.10 -18.03 -13.25
CA THR A 145 -2.81 -17.14 -14.17
C THR A 145 -3.20 -15.88 -13.39
N VAL A 146 -2.93 -14.72 -13.98
CA VAL A 146 -3.32 -13.42 -13.42
C VAL A 146 -4.39 -12.82 -14.30
N GLU A 147 -5.51 -12.43 -13.69
CA GLU A 147 -6.51 -11.60 -14.35
C GLU A 147 -6.49 -10.19 -13.75
N THR A 148 -6.70 -9.19 -14.59
CA THR A 148 -6.67 -7.78 -14.20
C THR A 148 -7.93 -7.05 -14.66
N SER A 149 -8.45 -6.17 -13.81
CA SER A 149 -9.46 -5.18 -14.17
C SER A 149 -8.89 -3.78 -13.95
N LEU A 150 -8.64 -3.06 -15.03
CA LEU A 150 -7.92 -1.78 -15.03
C LEU A 150 -8.87 -0.60 -15.29
N CYS A 151 -8.53 0.58 -14.78
CA CYS A 151 -9.32 1.80 -15.00
C CYS A 151 -9.23 2.32 -16.44
N ARG A 152 -8.15 1.96 -17.15
CA ARG A 152 -7.89 2.32 -18.55
C ARG A 152 -7.00 1.28 -19.23
N PRO A 153 -6.92 1.29 -20.58
CA PRO A 153 -5.90 0.53 -21.31
C PRO A 153 -4.49 0.96 -20.92
N LEU A 154 -3.55 0.00 -20.96
CA LEU A 154 -2.13 0.22 -20.75
C LEU A 154 -1.44 0.62 -22.06
N ASP A 155 -0.44 1.48 -21.97
CA ASP A 155 0.49 1.71 -23.08
C ASP A 155 1.50 0.55 -23.23
N GLN A 156 2.38 0.63 -24.22
CA GLN A 156 3.35 -0.44 -24.49
C GLN A 156 4.39 -0.61 -23.36
N ALA A 157 4.78 0.47 -22.68
CA ALA A 157 5.75 0.41 -21.58
C ALA A 157 5.11 -0.18 -20.32
N GLU A 158 3.88 0.22 -20.01
CA GLU A 158 3.07 -0.29 -18.91
C GLU A 158 2.70 -1.76 -19.12
N ALA A 159 2.31 -2.17 -20.33
CA ALA A 159 2.04 -3.58 -20.63
C ALA A 159 3.28 -4.46 -20.38
N ARG A 160 4.46 -4.01 -20.82
CA ARG A 160 5.73 -4.69 -20.51
C ARG A 160 6.03 -4.72 -19.01
N ALA A 161 5.62 -3.70 -18.26
CA ALA A 161 5.77 -3.69 -16.80
C ALA A 161 4.84 -4.70 -16.12
N LEU A 162 3.62 -4.86 -16.62
CA LEU A 162 2.69 -5.87 -16.15
C LEU A 162 3.25 -7.28 -16.40
N ASP A 163 3.78 -7.54 -17.59
CA ASP A 163 4.40 -8.83 -17.93
C ASP A 163 5.53 -9.19 -16.95
N ARG A 164 6.45 -8.25 -16.68
CA ARG A 164 7.54 -8.44 -15.68
C ARG A 164 7.01 -8.75 -14.28
N SER A 165 5.88 -8.14 -13.91
CA SER A 165 5.25 -8.34 -12.60
C SER A 165 4.61 -9.72 -12.48
N VAL A 166 3.97 -10.18 -13.55
CA VAL A 166 3.41 -11.54 -13.66
C VAL A 166 4.52 -12.59 -13.66
N GLU A 167 5.63 -12.36 -14.36
CA GLU A 167 6.81 -13.24 -14.32
C GLU A 167 7.39 -13.34 -12.90
N ARG A 168 7.51 -12.21 -12.18
CA ARG A 168 7.93 -12.19 -10.78
C ARG A 168 6.98 -12.99 -9.89
N TYR A 169 5.68 -12.88 -10.12
CA TYR A 169 4.67 -13.67 -9.42
C TYR A 169 4.82 -15.18 -9.71
N GLY A 170 5.07 -15.56 -10.97
CA GLY A 170 5.37 -16.95 -11.34
C GLY A 170 6.61 -17.50 -10.63
N ARG A 171 7.71 -16.73 -10.58
CA ARG A 171 8.90 -17.10 -9.82
C ARG A 171 8.60 -17.33 -8.33
N PHE A 172 7.77 -16.49 -7.73
CA PHE A 172 7.33 -16.65 -6.34
C PHE A 172 6.53 -17.96 -6.14
N LEU A 173 5.65 -18.32 -7.08
CA LEU A 173 4.87 -19.55 -7.02
C LEU A 173 5.68 -20.81 -7.40
N GLY A 174 6.87 -20.67 -7.98
CA GLY A 174 7.66 -21.78 -8.51
C GLY A 174 7.10 -22.38 -9.81
N VAL A 175 6.20 -21.68 -10.52
CA VAL A 175 5.62 -22.10 -11.80
C VAL A 175 5.55 -20.93 -12.78
N PRO A 176 5.58 -21.15 -14.10
CA PRO A 176 5.33 -20.07 -15.06
C PRO A 176 3.99 -19.39 -14.78
N ALA A 177 3.93 -18.08 -14.98
CA ALA A 177 2.69 -17.32 -14.87
C ALA A 177 2.43 -16.49 -16.12
N ALA A 178 1.15 -16.29 -16.45
CA ALA A 178 0.72 -15.52 -17.61
C ALA A 178 -0.56 -14.73 -17.32
N ILE A 179 -0.82 -13.72 -18.15
CA ILE A 179 -2.07 -12.96 -18.12
C ILE A 179 -3.17 -13.82 -18.75
N GLY A 180 -4.24 -14.07 -18.02
CA GLY A 180 -5.39 -14.85 -18.48
C GLY A 180 -6.51 -14.01 -19.08
N GLY A 181 -6.60 -12.75 -18.68
CA GLY A 181 -7.60 -11.80 -19.16
C GLY A 181 -7.39 -10.41 -18.57
N THR A 182 -7.64 -9.39 -19.38
CA THR A 182 -7.58 -7.98 -18.98
C THR A 182 -8.86 -7.28 -19.42
N SER A 183 -9.64 -6.78 -18.46
CA SER A 183 -10.75 -5.85 -18.72
C SER A 183 -10.30 -4.43 -18.41
N ALA A 184 -10.78 -3.46 -19.19
CA ALA A 184 -10.60 -2.04 -18.90
C ALA A 184 -11.96 -1.34 -18.94
N SER A 185 -12.26 -0.51 -17.93
CA SER A 185 -13.38 0.42 -18.01
C SER A 185 -13.09 1.48 -19.07
N ARG A 186 -14.07 1.81 -19.92
CA ARG A 186 -13.97 3.02 -20.75
C ARG A 186 -14.29 4.23 -19.89
N PRO A 187 -13.50 5.32 -19.96
CA PRO A 187 -13.90 6.59 -19.35
C PRO A 187 -15.20 7.05 -20.03
N THR A 188 -16.21 7.36 -19.23
CA THR A 188 -17.47 8.00 -19.66
C THR A 188 -17.26 9.49 -19.91
#